data_AF-A0A839J7H0-F1
#
_entry.id   AF-A0A839J7H0-F1
#
_cell.length_a   1.000
_cell.length_b   1.000
_cell.length_c   1.000
_cell.angle_alpha   90.00
_cell.angle_beta   90.00
_cell.angle_gamma   90.00
#
_symmetry.space_group_name_H-M   'P 1'
#
loop_
_entity.id
_entity.type
_entity.pdbx_description
1 polymer ?
#
loop_
_entity_poly.entity_id
_entity_poly.type
_entity_poly.pdbx_seq_one_letter_code
_entity_poly.pdbx_strand_id
1 'polypeptide(L)' 'MAELESNDGLEGRPAWVAVNGIVFDVSQAQGWEDGEHRGVKAGTDGTDLFVSSPHGFDTMSRTPVVGSLAG' A
#
# COMPACT_ATOMS: atom_id res chain seq x y z
N MET A 1 6.57 8.22 -8.05
CA MET A 1 5.81 7.15 -8.74
C MET A 1 6.70 5.94 -9.02
N ALA A 2 7.82 6.08 -9.74
CA ALA A 2 8.71 4.95 -10.05
C ALA A 2 9.14 4.12 -8.82
N GLU A 3 9.39 4.78 -7.68
CA GLU A 3 9.75 4.08 -6.44
C GLU A 3 8.55 3.33 -5.83
N LEU A 4 7.32 3.86 -5.92
CA LEU A 4 6.12 3.14 -5.50
C LEU A 4 5.91 1.92 -6.40
N GLU A 5 5.86 2.11 -7.71
CA GLU A 5 5.61 1.06 -8.70
C GLU A 5 6.63 -0.10 -8.64
N SER A 6 7.88 0.19 -8.25
CA SER A 6 8.91 -0.83 -8.10
C SER A 6 8.76 -1.68 -6.84
N ASN A 7 7.99 -1.23 -5.84
CA ASN A 7 7.75 -1.94 -4.59
C ASN A 7 6.36 -2.59 -4.62
N ASP A 8 6.24 -3.61 -5.48
CA ASP A 8 5.01 -4.33 -5.81
C ASP A 8 4.78 -5.61 -4.97
N GLY A 9 5.63 -5.91 -4.00
CA GLY A 9 5.52 -7.11 -3.16
C GLY A 9 5.93 -8.41 -3.86
N LEU A 10 6.43 -8.35 -5.09
CA LEU A 10 6.78 -9.52 -5.88
C LEU A 10 8.28 -9.78 -5.89
N GLU A 11 8.67 -11.04 -6.08
CA GLU A 11 10.08 -11.45 -6.21
C GLU A 11 10.97 -10.98 -5.05
N GLY A 12 10.41 -10.93 -3.84
CA GLY A 12 11.11 -10.49 -2.63
C GLY A 12 11.24 -8.98 -2.47
N ARG A 13 10.63 -8.19 -3.36
CA ARG A 13 10.52 -6.74 -3.20
C ARG A 13 9.51 -6.39 -2.10
N PRO A 14 9.68 -5.24 -1.41
CA PRO A 14 8.66 -4.71 -0.51
C PRO A 14 7.33 -4.48 -1.23
N ALA A 15 6.24 -4.54 -0.48
CA ALA A 15 4.89 -4.20 -0.94
C ALA A 15 4.50 -2.83 -0.38
N TRP A 16 4.39 -1.83 -1.25
CA TRP A 16 4.02 -0.46 -0.86
C TRP A 16 2.69 -0.05 -1.48
N VAL A 17 1.91 0.76 -0.76
CA VAL A 17 0.68 1.38 -1.29
C VAL A 17 0.60 2.85 -0.92
N ALA A 18 0.10 3.66 -1.84
CA ALA A 18 -0.28 5.03 -1.49
C ALA A 18 -1.75 5.08 -1.07
N VAL A 19 -2.03 5.80 0.02
CA VAL A 19 -3.38 6.15 0.46
C VAL A 19 -3.39 7.62 0.86
N ASN A 20 -4.24 8.42 0.20
CA ASN A 20 -4.31 9.87 0.35
C ASN A 20 -2.93 10.55 0.21
N GLY A 21 -2.11 10.08 -0.74
CA GLY A 21 -0.77 10.61 -0.98
C GLY A 21 0.30 10.19 0.03
N ILE A 22 -0.02 9.40 1.05
CA ILE A 22 0.94 8.83 2.01
C ILE A 22 1.30 7.42 1.54
N VAL A 23 2.60 7.11 1.47
CA VAL A 23 3.09 5.78 1.08
C VAL A 23 3.34 4.94 2.33
N PHE A 24 2.68 3.79 2.39
CA PHE A 24 2.75 2.82 3.48
C PHE A 24 3.46 1.55 3.02
N ASP A 25 4.30 1.00 3.89
CA ASP A 25 4.90 -0.32 3.70
C ASP A 25 4.01 -1.40 4.31
N VAL A 26 3.32 -2.14 3.43
CA VAL A 26 2.40 -3.22 3.79
C VAL A 26 3.04 -4.60 3.70
N SER A 27 4.37 -4.69 3.53
CA SER A 27 5.10 -5.96 3.35
C SER A 27 4.92 -6.97 4.50
N GLN A 28 4.55 -6.48 5.69
CA GLN A 28 4.33 -7.31 6.88
C GLN A 28 2.86 -7.35 7.30
N ALA A 29 1.97 -6.72 6.53
CA ALA A 29 0.54 -6.74 6.78
C ALA A 29 -0.06 -8.05 6.24
N GLN A 30 -0.98 -8.62 7.01
CA GLN A 30 -1.66 -9.85 6.62
C GLN A 30 -2.51 -9.63 5.35
N GLY A 31 -2.41 -10.53 4.38
CA GLY A 31 -3.16 -10.51 3.13
C GLY A 31 -2.46 -9.75 2.00
N TRP A 32 -1.18 -9.40 2.13
CA TRP A 32 -0.34 -8.75 1.12
C TRP A 32 0.77 -9.67 0.58
N GLU A 33 0.78 -10.95 0.96
CA GLU A 33 1.85 -11.91 0.66
C GLU A 33 2.12 -12.08 -0.85
N ASP A 34 1.11 -11.82 -1.69
CA ASP A 34 1.19 -11.94 -3.16
C ASP A 34 1.22 -10.58 -3.87
N GLY A 35 1.52 -9.49 -3.15
CA GLY A 35 1.57 -8.13 -3.73
C GLY A 35 0.19 -7.55 -4.05
N GLU A 36 -0.90 -8.17 -3.58
CA GLU A 36 -2.27 -7.68 -3.77
C GLU A 36 -3.12 -7.98 -2.54
N HIS A 37 -3.96 -7.02 -2.15
CA HIS A 37 -5.00 -7.24 -1.16
C HIS A 37 -6.34 -6.71 -1.65
N ARG A 38 -7.34 -7.61 -1.78
CA ARG A 38 -8.74 -7.24 -2.10
C ARG A 38 -8.88 -6.35 -3.35
N GLY A 39 -8.07 -6.60 -4.38
CA GLY A 39 -8.06 -5.82 -5.63
C GLY A 39 -7.19 -4.57 -5.61
N VAL A 40 -6.57 -4.23 -4.47
CA VAL A 40 -5.52 -3.20 -4.40
C VAL A 40 -4.17 -3.87 -4.64
N LYS A 41 -3.47 -3.45 -5.69
CA LYS A 41 -2.11 -3.95 -5.98
C LYS A 41 -1.08 -3.09 -5.28
N ALA A 42 -0.05 -3.72 -4.73
CA ALA A 42 1.13 -3.01 -4.28
C ALA A 42 1.80 -2.33 -5.48
N GLY A 43 2.50 -1.25 -5.20
CA GLY A 43 3.04 -0.34 -6.19
C GLY A 43 2.01 0.59 -6.84
N THR A 44 0.80 0.70 -6.28
CA THR A 44 -0.24 1.61 -6.81
C THR A 44 -0.79 2.57 -5.75
N ASP A 45 -1.50 3.59 -6.22
CA ASP A 45 -2.38 4.40 -5.36
C ASP A 45 -3.70 3.66 -5.15
N GLY A 46 -3.91 3.19 -3.93
CA GLY A 46 -5.10 2.43 -3.51
C GLY A 46 -6.17 3.29 -2.86
N THR A 47 -6.08 4.63 -2.92
CA THR A 47 -6.92 5.55 -2.16
C THR A 47 -8.41 5.28 -2.35
N ASP A 48 -8.90 5.20 -3.58
CA ASP A 48 -10.33 5.05 -3.86
C ASP A 48 -10.90 3.75 -3.29
N LEU A 49 -10.16 2.64 -3.48
CA LEU A 49 -10.56 1.33 -2.96
C LEU A 49 -10.49 1.31 -1.43
N PHE A 50 -9.47 1.91 -0.83
CA PHE A 50 -9.34 2.01 0.62
C PHE A 50 -10.49 2.80 1.24
N VAL A 51 -10.82 3.97 0.69
CA VAL A 51 -11.93 4.82 1.15
C VAL A 51 -13.29 4.13 1.02
N SER A 52 -13.45 3.28 0.00
CA SER A 52 -14.66 2.48 -0.20
C SER A 52 -14.76 1.24 0.70
N SER A 53 -13.67 0.87 1.38
CA SER A 53 -13.60 -0.35 2.17
C SER A 53 -14.37 -0.22 3.50
N PRO A 54 -14.87 -1.33 4.08
CA PRO A 54 -15.56 -1.30 5.38
C PRO A 54 -14.62 -1.03 6.56
N HIS A 55 -13.35 -0.71 6.31
CA HIS A 55 -12.33 -0.51 7.32
C HIS A 55 -11.74 0.90 7.19
N GLY A 56 -11.60 1.58 8.32
CA GLY A 56 -10.98 2.91 8.37
C GLY A 56 -9.45 2.84 8.45
N PHE A 57 -8.85 4.04 8.51
CA PHE A 57 -7.42 4.26 8.70
C PHE A 57 -6.83 3.59 9.94
N ASP A 58 -7.65 3.17 10.92
CA ASP A 58 -7.18 2.43 12.10
C ASP A 58 -6.42 1.15 11.75
N THR A 59 -6.75 0.52 10.62
CA THR A 59 -6.03 -0.66 10.11
C THR A 59 -4.58 -0.34 9.70
N MET A 60 -4.30 0.92 9.35
CA MET A 60 -2.98 1.41 8.96
C MET A 60 -2.17 1.95 10.14
N SER A 61 -2.73 1.98 11.36
CA SER A 61 -2.09 2.61 12.54
C SER A 61 -0.74 2.01 12.93
N ARG A 62 -0.46 0.77 12.52
CA ARG A 62 0.81 0.07 12.75
C ARG A 62 1.63 -0.13 11.48
N THR A 63 1.12 0.34 10.35
CA THR A 63 1.78 0.21 9.04
C THR A 63 2.81 1.33 8.91
N PRO A 64 4.10 1.02 8.71
CA PRO A 64 5.13 2.03 8.57
C PRO A 64 4.85 2.98 7.40
N VAL A 65 5.04 4.29 7.63
CA VAL A 65 5.05 5.29 6.56
C VAL A 65 6.48 5.36 6.01
N VAL A 66 6.63 5.17 4.70
CA VAL A 66 7.93 5.17 4.01
C VAL A 66 8.09 6.33 3.03
N GLY A 67 7.03 7.10 2.81
CA GLY A 67 7.13 8.31 1.99
C GLY A 67 5.78 8.98 1.74
N SER A 68 5.77 9.85 0.74
CA SER A 68 4.58 10.53 0.25
C SER A 68 4.69 10.74 -1.25
N LEU A 69 3.57 10.63 -1.97
CA LEU A 69 3.47 11.07 -3.36
C LEU A 69 3.41 12.60 -3.36
N ALA A 70 4.54 13.25 -3.60
CA ALA A 70 4.55 14.67 -3.91
C ALA A 70 3.76 14.88 -5.22
N GLY A 71 2.77 15.77 -5.19
CA GLY A 71 2.05 16.22 -6.38
C GLY A 71 2.95 16.98 -7.35
#